data_AF-A0A947FHL6-F1
#
_entry.id   AF-A0A947FHL6-F1
#
_cell.length_a   1.000
_cell.length_b   1.000
_cell.length_c   1.000
_cell.angle_alpha   90.00
_cell.angle_beta   90.00
_cell.angle_gamma   90.00
#
_symmetry.space_group_name_H-M   'P 1'
#
loop_
_entity.id
_entity.type
_entity.pdbx_description
1 polymer ?
#
loop_
_entity_poly.entity_id
_entity_poly.type
_entity_poly.pdbx_seq_one_letter_code
_entity_poly.pdbx_strand_id
1 'polypeptide(L)'
;METVLIPPGPLVALDYLGIAVFALSGALVAADNKQTLVTFIFFAVLTGVGGGTVRDLLIGAPVFWMRNNETLLVCVAAGLIIWFFHGAKRTQKWIDWFDALGLAAYAVYGASKALRYDIAPLPALAMGVITACVGGIIRDVIAGQPS
;
A
#
# COMPACT_ATOMS: atom_id res chain seq x y z
N MET A 1 27.62 7.32 -6.37
CA MET A 1 26.72 6.89 -5.26
C MET A 1 25.24 7.12 -5.57
N GLU A 2 24.86 8.02 -6.49
CA GLU A 2 23.44 8.27 -6.83
C GLU A 2 22.75 7.19 -7.69
N THR A 3 23.50 6.38 -8.44
CA THR A 3 22.93 5.37 -9.35
C THR A 3 22.35 4.14 -8.64
N VAL A 4 22.66 3.94 -7.36
CA VAL A 4 22.18 2.79 -6.56
C VAL A 4 20.79 3.04 -5.98
N LEU A 5 20.35 4.29 -5.86
CA LEU A 5 19.08 4.67 -5.20
C LEU A 5 17.87 4.70 -6.14
N ILE A 6 18.05 4.82 -7.45
CA ILE A 6 16.94 4.82 -8.41
C ILE A 6 16.52 3.36 -8.65
N PRO A 7 15.28 2.95 -8.32
CA PRO A 7 14.83 1.59 -8.58
C PRO A 7 14.79 1.35 -10.10
N PRO A 8 15.19 0.18 -10.62
CA PRO A 8 14.96 -0.17 -12.02
C PRO A 8 13.46 -0.06 -12.31
N GLY A 9 13.11 0.28 -13.56
CA GLY A 9 11.73 0.50 -13.99
C GLY A 9 10.70 -0.53 -13.48
N PRO A 10 11.01 -1.85 -13.48
CA PRO A 10 10.10 -2.86 -12.93
C PRO A 10 9.79 -2.71 -11.43
N LEU A 11 10.75 -2.28 -10.60
CA LEU A 11 10.51 -2.08 -9.17
C LEU A 11 9.65 -0.85 -8.91
N VAL A 12 9.84 0.21 -9.69
CA VAL A 12 8.97 1.40 -9.63
C VAL A 12 7.54 1.02 -9.99
N ALA A 13 7.35 0.18 -11.01
CA ALA A 13 6.03 -0.33 -11.38
C ALA A 13 5.39 -1.15 -10.25
N LEU A 14 6.16 -1.98 -9.54
CA LEU A 14 5.67 -2.73 -8.38
C LEU A 14 5.27 -1.81 -7.21
N ASP A 15 5.96 -0.69 -7.00
CA ASP A 15 5.60 0.31 -5.99
C ASP A 15 4.23 0.90 -6.31
N TYR A 16 4.07 1.51 -7.49
CA TYR A 16 2.78 2.09 -7.90
C TYR A 16 1.65 1.06 -7.97
N LEU A 17 1.94 -0.17 -8.40
CA LEU A 17 0.95 -1.25 -8.41
C LEU A 17 0.52 -1.62 -6.99
N GLY A 18 1.46 -1.80 -6.06
CA GLY A 18 1.16 -2.08 -4.66
C GLY A 18 0.36 -0.96 -4.01
N ILE A 19 0.74 0.31 -4.21
CA ILE A 19 0.01 1.49 -3.74
C ILE A 19 -1.43 1.47 -4.26
N ALA A 20 -1.60 1.32 -5.58
CA ALA A 20 -2.91 1.36 -6.21
C ALA A 20 -3.82 0.23 -5.71
N VAL A 21 -3.31 -1.00 -5.65
CA VAL A 21 -4.08 -2.18 -5.25
C VAL A 21 -4.47 -2.12 -3.77
N PHE A 22 -3.55 -1.75 -2.88
CA PHE A 22 -3.88 -1.57 -1.46
C PHE A 22 -4.83 -0.39 -1.25
N ALA A 23 -4.69 0.70 -2.00
CA ALA A 23 -5.62 1.83 -1.92
C ALA A 23 -7.04 1.45 -2.37
N LEU A 24 -7.18 0.65 -3.43
CA LEU A 24 -8.46 0.10 -3.87
C LEU A 24 -9.07 -0.81 -2.80
N SER A 25 -8.24 -1.66 -2.18
CA SER A 25 -8.66 -2.55 -1.09
C SER A 25 -9.16 -1.78 0.13
N GLY A 26 -8.43 -0.74 0.57
CA GLY A 26 -8.85 0.15 1.65
C GLY A 26 -10.16 0.88 1.34
N ALA A 27 -10.29 1.44 0.14
CA ALA A 27 -11.50 2.13 -0.27
C ALA A 27 -12.73 1.19 -0.35
N LEU A 28 -12.53 -0.08 -0.73
CA LEU A 28 -13.60 -1.09 -0.70
C LEU A 28 -14.08 -1.38 0.73
N VAL A 29 -13.18 -1.48 1.70
CA VAL A 29 -13.56 -1.63 3.12
C VAL A 29 -14.36 -0.42 3.62
N ALA A 30 -14.02 0.80 3.18
CA ALA A 30 -14.82 1.98 3.49
C ALA A 30 -16.25 1.94 2.88
N ALA A 31 -16.41 1.30 1.72
CA ALA A 31 -17.69 1.15 1.05
C ALA A 31 -18.66 0.22 1.80
N ASP A 32 -18.15 -0.87 2.37
CA ASP A 32 -18.95 -1.81 3.17
C ASP A 32 -19.55 -1.16 4.41
N ASN A 33 -18.86 -0.17 4.97
CA ASN A 33 -19.26 0.54 6.18
C ASN A 33 -20.12 1.79 5.92
N LYS A 34 -20.66 1.97 4.70
CA LYS A 34 -21.51 3.12 4.28
C LYS A 34 -20.94 4.50 4.63
N GLN A 35 -19.64 4.68 4.41
CA GLN A 35 -18.93 5.87 4.85
C GLN A 35 -18.99 7.03 3.83
N THR A 36 -18.54 8.22 4.24
CA THR A 36 -18.46 9.41 3.37
C THR A 36 -17.30 9.31 2.37
N LEU A 37 -17.31 10.14 1.31
CA LEU A 37 -16.19 10.24 0.35
C LEU A 37 -14.85 10.49 1.05
N VAL A 38 -14.85 11.31 2.11
CA VAL A 38 -13.65 11.60 2.90
C VAL A 38 -13.09 10.31 3.50
N THR A 39 -13.95 9.43 4.02
CA THR A 39 -13.55 8.15 4.58
C THR A 39 -12.98 7.20 3.53
N PHE A 40 -13.56 7.19 2.31
CA PHE A 40 -13.02 6.39 1.20
C PHE A 40 -11.58 6.80 0.88
N ILE A 41 -11.36 8.12 0.73
CA ILE A 41 -10.02 8.65 0.47
C ILE A 41 -9.08 8.37 1.64
N PHE A 42 -9.56 8.55 2.88
CA PHE A 42 -8.77 8.27 4.08
C PHE A 42 -8.29 6.82 4.14
N PHE A 43 -9.19 5.85 3.96
CA PHE A 43 -8.83 4.44 3.93
C PHE A 43 -7.93 4.10 2.74
N ALA A 44 -8.19 4.67 1.55
CA ALA A 44 -7.35 4.45 0.36
C ALA A 44 -5.91 4.90 0.60
N VAL A 45 -5.72 6.11 1.14
CA VAL A 45 -4.40 6.65 1.47
C VAL A 45 -3.75 5.78 2.54
N LEU A 46 -4.45 5.54 3.64
CA LEU A 46 -3.88 4.87 4.80
C LEU A 46 -3.44 3.43 4.50
N THR A 47 -4.27 2.66 3.78
CA THR A 47 -3.93 1.30 3.36
C THR A 47 -2.83 1.30 2.29
N GLY A 48 -2.92 2.19 1.29
CA GLY A 48 -1.96 2.26 0.18
C GLY A 48 -0.55 2.64 0.64
N VAL A 49 -0.42 3.63 1.53
CA VAL A 49 0.89 4.16 1.96
C VAL A 49 1.37 3.60 3.29
N GLY A 50 0.51 2.98 4.10
CA GLY A 50 0.82 2.57 5.47
C GLY A 50 2.02 1.63 5.58
N GLY A 51 2.01 0.53 4.81
CA GLY A 51 3.13 -0.43 4.81
C GLY A 51 4.45 0.19 4.33
N GLY A 52 4.41 0.95 3.24
CA GLY A 52 5.57 1.68 2.71
C GLY A 52 6.10 2.76 3.66
N THR A 53 5.23 3.40 4.44
CA THR A 53 5.61 4.40 5.45
C THR A 53 6.33 3.73 6.61
N VAL A 54 5.80 2.63 7.14
CA VAL A 54 6.45 1.87 8.22
C VAL A 54 7.82 1.35 7.76
N ARG A 55 7.90 0.79 6.56
CA ARG A 55 9.18 0.40 5.94
C ARG A 55 10.16 1.56 5.92
N ASP A 56 9.77 2.69 5.34
CA ASP A 56 10.67 3.82 5.12
C ASP A 56 11.18 4.38 6.46
N LEU A 57 10.33 4.47 7.48
CA LEU A 57 10.74 4.89 8.82
C LEU A 57 11.73 3.90 9.47
N LEU A 58 11.51 2.59 9.32
CA LEU A 58 12.37 1.56 9.92
C LEU A 58 13.75 1.47 9.27
N ILE A 59 13.85 1.68 7.96
CA ILE A 59 15.13 1.66 7.23
C ILE A 59 15.83 3.02 7.17
N GLY A 60 15.26 4.06 7.80
CA GLY A 60 15.82 5.42 7.79
C GLY A 60 15.68 6.15 6.44
N ALA A 61 14.74 5.73 5.60
CA ALA A 61 14.42 6.39 4.34
C ALA A 61 13.44 7.57 4.55
N PRO A 62 13.51 8.61 3.70
CA PRO A 62 12.45 9.62 3.67
C PRO A 62 11.12 8.97 3.25
N VAL A 63 10.02 9.37 3.90
CA VAL A 63 8.67 8.89 3.59
C VAL A 63 8.30 9.25 2.16
N PHE A 64 8.19 8.23 1.30
CA PHE A 64 8.08 8.38 -0.15
C PHE A 64 6.94 9.31 -0.63
N TRP A 65 5.74 9.16 -0.08
CA TRP A 65 4.55 9.90 -0.52
C TRP A 65 4.53 11.37 -0.08
N MET A 66 5.41 11.76 0.85
CA MET A 66 5.58 13.15 1.29
C MET A 66 6.53 13.94 0.37
N ARG A 67 7.20 13.26 -0.56
CA ARG A 67 8.15 13.90 -1.49
C ARG A 67 7.51 14.30 -2.81
N ASN A 68 6.58 13.49 -3.33
CA ASN A 68 5.97 13.67 -4.65
C ASN A 68 4.45 13.48 -4.58
N ASN A 69 3.72 14.28 -5.36
CA ASN A 69 2.25 14.26 -5.38
C ASN A 69 1.65 13.00 -6.00
N GLU A 70 2.43 12.29 -6.84
CA GLU A 70 1.94 11.16 -7.65
C GLU A 70 1.35 10.04 -6.80
N THR A 71 2.03 9.66 -5.72
CA THR A 71 1.53 8.61 -4.81
C THR A 71 0.16 8.98 -4.23
N LEU A 72 0.02 10.22 -3.74
CA LEU A 72 -1.23 10.65 -3.14
C LEU A 72 -2.34 10.74 -4.18
N LEU A 73 -2.03 11.18 -5.41
CA LEU A 73 -2.95 11.18 -6.55
C LEU A 73 -3.45 9.76 -6.88
N VAL A 74 -2.58 8.75 -6.83
CA VAL A 74 -2.98 7.34 -7.04
C VAL A 74 -3.96 6.89 -5.95
N CYS A 75 -3.69 7.18 -4.69
CA CYS A 75 -4.60 6.83 -3.59
C CYS A 75 -5.96 7.55 -3.71
N VAL A 76 -5.96 8.84 -4.02
CA VAL A 76 -7.18 9.63 -4.22
C VAL A 76 -7.97 9.11 -5.42
N ALA A 77 -7.30 8.80 -6.53
CA ALA A 77 -7.93 8.22 -7.70
C ALA A 77 -8.57 6.86 -7.39
N ALA A 78 -7.87 5.98 -6.65
CA ALA A 78 -8.43 4.70 -6.19
C ALA A 78 -9.68 4.89 -5.31
N GLY A 79 -9.63 5.83 -4.36
CA GLY A 79 -10.78 6.18 -3.53
C GLY A 79 -11.98 6.68 -4.34
N LEU A 80 -11.76 7.55 -5.32
CA LEU A 80 -12.80 8.05 -6.22
C LEU A 80 -13.37 6.97 -7.13
N ILE A 81 -12.52 6.07 -7.66
CA ILE A 81 -12.96 4.92 -8.45
C ILE A 81 -13.92 4.07 -7.63
N ILE A 82 -13.54 3.67 -6.41
CA ILE A 82 -14.43 2.86 -5.58
C ILE A 82 -15.68 3.65 -5.17
N TRP A 83 -15.58 4.96 -4.91
CA TRP A 83 -16.73 5.82 -4.62
C TRP A 83 -17.79 5.82 -5.73
N PHE A 84 -17.38 6.00 -7.00
CA PHE A 84 -18.33 6.05 -8.12
C PHE A 84 -18.84 4.67 -8.55
N PHE A 85 -18.03 3.62 -8.36
CA PHE A 85 -18.34 2.27 -8.85
C PHE A 85 -18.76 1.28 -7.76
N HIS A 86 -18.91 1.70 -6.49
CA HIS A 86 -19.42 0.80 -5.45
C HIS A 86 -20.88 0.41 -5.75
N GLY A 87 -21.12 -0.83 -6.17
CA GLY A 87 -22.45 -1.22 -6.68
C GLY A 87 -22.84 -2.69 -6.50
N ALA A 88 -21.99 -3.54 -5.93
CA ALA A 88 -22.31 -4.96 -5.81
C ALA A 88 -21.84 -5.55 -4.48
N LYS A 89 -22.71 -6.36 -3.87
CA LYS A 89 -22.57 -7.12 -2.60
C LYS A 89 -21.42 -8.16 -2.59
N ARG A 90 -20.26 -7.83 -3.16
CA ARG A 90 -19.16 -8.77 -3.44
C ARG A 90 -17.80 -8.21 -3.02
N THR A 91 -17.78 -7.41 -1.96
CA THR A 91 -16.61 -6.65 -1.51
C THR A 91 -15.49 -7.55 -0.99
N GLN A 92 -15.80 -8.57 -0.19
CA GLN A 92 -14.77 -9.41 0.44
C GLN A 92 -13.87 -10.14 -0.57
N LYS A 93 -14.46 -10.79 -1.58
CA LYS A 93 -13.67 -11.50 -2.59
C LYS A 93 -12.69 -10.57 -3.32
N TRP A 94 -13.09 -9.32 -3.59
CA TRP A 94 -12.22 -8.35 -4.25
C TRP A 94 -11.11 -7.84 -3.33
N ILE A 95 -11.41 -7.64 -2.03
CA ILE A 95 -10.41 -7.34 -1.01
C ILE A 95 -9.34 -8.44 -0.99
N ASP A 96 -9.74 -9.72 -0.93
CA ASP A 96 -8.79 -10.85 -0.89
C ASP A 96 -7.87 -10.89 -2.13
N TRP A 97 -8.42 -10.63 -3.33
CA TRP A 97 -7.63 -10.58 -4.56
C TRP A 97 -6.68 -9.39 -4.61
N PHE A 98 -7.13 -8.21 -4.16
CA PHE A 98 -6.27 -7.04 -4.05
C PHE A 98 -5.17 -7.27 -3.02
N ASP A 99 -5.48 -7.88 -1.88
CA ASP A 99 -4.46 -8.18 -0.88
C ASP A 99 -3.43 -9.18 -1.40
N ALA A 100 -3.84 -10.22 -2.11
CA ALA A 100 -2.88 -11.16 -2.72
C ALA A 100 -1.92 -10.46 -3.71
N LEU A 101 -2.45 -9.57 -4.55
CA LEU A 101 -1.64 -8.80 -5.51
C LEU A 101 -0.73 -7.78 -4.81
N GLY A 102 -1.27 -7.05 -3.83
CA GLY A 102 -0.54 -6.07 -3.04
C GLY A 102 0.59 -6.72 -2.22
N LEU A 103 0.30 -7.85 -1.57
CA LEU A 103 1.27 -8.63 -0.81
C LEU A 103 2.42 -9.11 -1.71
N ALA A 104 2.12 -9.65 -2.89
CA ALA A 104 3.15 -10.08 -3.84
C ALA A 104 4.04 -8.91 -4.29
N ALA A 105 3.46 -7.76 -4.64
CA ALA A 105 4.20 -6.60 -5.10
C ALA A 105 5.08 -5.98 -4.00
N TYR A 106 4.50 -5.73 -2.81
CA TYR A 106 5.21 -5.10 -1.70
C TYR A 106 6.19 -6.03 -0.98
N ALA A 107 6.00 -7.35 -1.02
CA ALA A 107 7.01 -8.28 -0.51
C ALA A 107 8.32 -8.14 -1.30
N VAL A 108 8.22 -8.12 -2.64
CA VAL A 108 9.37 -7.98 -3.53
C VAL A 108 9.96 -6.58 -3.45
N TYR A 109 9.12 -5.54 -3.60
CA TYR A 109 9.59 -4.16 -3.59
C TYR A 109 10.16 -3.74 -2.23
N GLY A 110 9.50 -4.11 -1.13
CA GLY A 110 9.94 -3.82 0.23
C GLY A 110 11.29 -4.44 0.56
N ALA A 111 11.48 -5.73 0.24
CA ALA A 111 12.76 -6.40 0.42
C ALA A 111 13.86 -5.78 -0.45
N SER A 112 13.55 -5.48 -1.72
CA SER A 112 14.51 -4.87 -2.62
C SER A 112 14.93 -3.46 -2.18
N LYS A 113 13.98 -2.64 -1.72
CA LYS A 113 14.28 -1.29 -1.19
C LYS A 113 15.13 -1.39 0.08
N ALA A 114 14.82 -2.31 1.00
CA ALA A 114 15.62 -2.50 2.20
C ALA A 114 17.08 -2.90 1.88
N LEU A 115 17.30 -3.83 0.95
CA LEU A 115 18.65 -4.20 0.50
C LEU A 115 19.42 -3.01 -0.10
N ARG A 116 18.73 -2.10 -0.79
CA ARG A 116 19.33 -0.87 -1.35
C ARG A 116 19.68 0.18 -0.29
N TYR A 117 19.11 0.07 0.89
CA TYR A 117 19.44 0.86 2.08
C TYR A 117 20.51 0.17 2.94
N ASP A 118 21.27 -0.77 2.38
CA ASP A 118 22.36 -1.50 3.04
C ASP A 118 21.90 -2.32 4.26
N ILE A 119 20.61 -2.66 4.31
CA ILE A 119 20.05 -3.54 5.34
C ILE A 119 20.46 -4.99 5.04
N ALA A 120 20.91 -5.71 6.06
CA ALA A 120 21.32 -7.10 5.93
C ALA A 120 20.22 -7.99 5.30
N PRO A 121 20.57 -9.05 4.56
CA PRO A 121 19.60 -9.82 3.76
C PRO A 121 18.42 -10.40 4.55
N LEU A 122 18.68 -10.94 5.74
CA LEU A 122 17.62 -11.54 6.55
C LEU A 122 16.62 -10.50 7.08
N PRO A 123 17.04 -9.39 7.73
CA PRO A 123 16.14 -8.27 8.04
C PRO A 123 15.46 -7.65 6.82
N ALA A 124 16.11 -7.59 5.66
CA ALA A 124 15.51 -7.06 4.43
C ALA A 124 14.35 -7.94 3.93
N LEU A 125 14.49 -9.28 4.01
CA LEU A 125 13.39 -10.21 3.71
C LEU A 125 12.21 -10.01 4.68
N ALA A 126 12.50 -9.90 5.98
CA ALA A 126 11.48 -9.60 6.98
C ALA A 126 10.79 -8.26 6.70
N MET A 127 11.56 -7.24 6.28
CA MET A 127 11.04 -5.93 5.91
C MET A 127 10.09 -6.02 4.70
N GLY A 128 10.36 -6.88 3.72
CA GLY A 128 9.42 -7.16 2.63
C GLY A 128 8.07 -7.65 3.14
N VAL A 129 8.08 -8.64 4.04
CA VAL A 129 6.85 -9.17 4.67
C VAL A 129 6.12 -8.09 5.47
N ILE A 130 6.83 -7.32 6.29
CA ILE A 130 6.26 -6.23 7.09
C ILE A 130 5.61 -5.18 6.17
N THR A 131 6.31 -4.75 5.12
CA THR A 131 5.80 -3.77 4.16
C THR A 131 4.51 -4.26 3.51
N ALA A 132 4.47 -5.54 3.15
CA ALA A 132 3.33 -6.18 2.52
C ALA A 132 2.12 -6.25 3.46
N CYS A 133 2.29 -6.72 4.70
CA CYS A 133 1.16 -7.01 5.59
C CYS A 133 0.63 -5.76 6.30
N VAL A 134 1.49 -4.80 6.66
CA VAL A 134 1.10 -3.67 7.53
C VAL A 134 -0.01 -2.81 6.94
N GLY A 135 -0.05 -2.63 5.62
CA GLY A 135 -1.12 -1.85 4.98
C GLY A 135 -2.51 -2.44 5.24
N GLY A 136 -2.67 -3.75 5.03
CA GLY A 136 -3.91 -4.49 5.31
C GLY A 136 -4.24 -4.55 6.80
N ILE A 137 -3.24 -4.79 7.66
CA ILE A 137 -3.44 -4.82 9.11
C ILE A 137 -4.00 -3.47 9.61
N ILE A 138 -3.41 -2.35 9.17
CA ILE A 138 -3.89 -1.01 9.55
C ILE A 138 -5.34 -0.80 9.11
N ARG A 139 -5.66 -1.20 7.87
CA ARG A 139 -7.02 -1.13 7.33
C ARG A 139 -8.02 -1.89 8.21
N ASP A 140 -7.71 -3.15 8.51
CA ASP A 140 -8.65 -4.07 9.17
C ASP A 140 -8.87 -3.68 10.63
N VAL A 141 -7.79 -3.33 11.34
CA VAL A 141 -7.87 -2.82 12.73
C VAL A 141 -8.74 -1.57 12.81
N ILE A 142 -8.59 -0.63 11.87
CA ILE A 142 -9.38 0.61 11.87
C ILE A 142 -10.83 0.36 11.42
N ALA A 143 -11.05 -0.63 10.56
CA ALA A 143 -12.39 -1.09 10.20
C ALA A 143 -13.08 -1.90 11.32
N GLY A 144 -12.37 -2.23 12.40
CA GLY A 144 -12.89 -3.06 13.49
C GLY A 144 -13.05 -4.53 13.10
N GLN A 145 -12.28 -5.01 12.11
CA GLN A 145 -12.30 -6.38 11.63
C GLN A 145 -11.01 -7.11 12.03
N PRO A 146 -11.07 -8.42 12.31
CA PRO A 146 -9.86 -9.22 12.47
C PRO A 146 -9.10 -9.28 11.13
N SER A 147 -7.79 -9.02 11.18
CA SER A 147 -6.86 -9.16 10.05
C SER A 147 -6.52 -10.62 9.75
#